data_AF-A0A1V3KUF8-F1
#
_entry.id   AF-A0A1V3KUF8-F1
#
_cell.length_a   1.000
_cell.length_b   1.000
_cell.length_c   1.000
_cell.angle_alpha   90.00
_cell.angle_beta   90.00
_cell.angle_gamma   90.00
#
_symmetry.space_group_name_H-M   'P 1'
#
loop_
_entity.id
_entity.type
_entity.pdbx_description
1 polymer ?
#
loop_
_entity_poly.entity_id
_entity_poly.type
_entity_poly.pdbx_seq_one_letter_code
_entity_poly.pdbx_strand_id
1 'polypeptide(L)'
;SVVKSDAVLPKETKSENISQIQAESAPKALEPVVLKTARKQSETAISQMTDKVRALLNSSEFKEETKAVVRFLAILRVLYRTNPESFAQATESLQGRTRVYFARDEGTLLMAGNHTKPKQIPDTPYWVITNTNSGRKMLMLEGAMQSMDLPESLIDEVRTYFVSN
;
A
#
# COMPACT_ATOMS: atom_id res chain seq x y z
N SER A 1 21.73 49.42 38.45
CA SER A 1 21.90 49.79 37.02
C SER A 1 20.57 50.38 36.56
N VAL A 2 20.35 51.69 36.53
CA VAL A 2 20.92 52.75 35.66
C VAL A 2 20.60 52.52 34.17
N VAL A 3 19.93 53.54 33.61
CA VAL A 3 19.60 53.93 32.20
C VAL A 3 18.52 53.14 31.45
N LYS A 4 17.35 53.74 31.13
CA LYS A 4 17.06 54.71 30.02
C LYS A 4 17.47 54.13 28.67
N SER A 5 16.62 54.08 27.63
CA SER A 5 16.07 55.21 26.86
C SER A 5 15.03 54.65 25.87
N ASP A 6 13.86 55.27 25.69
CA ASP A 6 13.44 56.06 24.50
C ASP A 6 13.41 55.28 23.16
N ALA A 7 12.49 55.47 22.20
CA ALA A 7 11.22 56.16 22.08
C ALA A 7 10.71 55.97 20.62
N VAL A 8 9.42 56.29 20.40
CA VAL A 8 8.81 56.88 19.17
C VAL A 8 8.57 55.98 17.93
N LEU A 9 7.33 55.46 17.81
CA LEU A 9 6.19 55.84 16.92
C LEU A 9 6.44 56.48 15.49
N PRO A 10 5.40 56.65 14.64
CA PRO A 10 5.01 55.87 13.44
C PRO A 10 5.10 56.69 12.11
N LYS A 11 4.66 56.11 10.96
CA LYS A 11 3.93 56.74 9.81
C LYS A 11 3.98 55.84 8.57
N GLU A 12 2.84 55.30 8.13
CA GLU A 12 2.03 55.79 6.99
C GLU A 12 2.79 55.95 5.67
N THR A 13 2.44 55.15 4.65
CA THR A 13 2.07 55.72 3.34
C THR A 13 1.18 54.78 2.53
N LYS A 14 0.09 55.40 2.07
CA LYS A 14 -0.96 54.94 1.18
C LYS A 14 -0.46 54.94 -0.26
N SER A 15 -0.85 53.96 -1.08
CA SER A 15 -1.13 54.24 -2.50
C SER A 15 -2.07 53.18 -3.09
N GLU A 16 -3.32 53.59 -3.22
CA GLU A 16 -4.24 53.09 -4.24
C GLU A 16 -3.75 53.59 -5.61
N ASN A 17 -3.73 52.75 -6.64
CA ASN A 17 -4.14 53.22 -7.96
C ASN A 17 -4.70 52.08 -8.82
N ILE A 18 -5.77 52.44 -9.49
CA ILE A 18 -6.73 51.66 -10.25
C ILE A 18 -6.20 51.46 -11.68
N SER A 19 -6.40 50.27 -12.26
CA SER A 19 -6.60 50.14 -13.71
C SER A 19 -7.44 48.90 -14.00
N GLN A 20 -8.64 49.21 -14.46
CA GLN A 20 -9.72 48.35 -14.90
C GLN A 20 -9.51 48.07 -16.39
N ILE A 21 -9.42 46.81 -16.82
CA ILE A 21 -9.72 46.39 -18.20
C ILE A 21 -10.51 45.07 -18.13
N GLN A 22 -11.61 45.02 -18.86
CA GLN A 22 -12.64 44.00 -18.90
C GLN A 22 -12.71 43.37 -20.32
N ALA A 23 -13.20 42.13 -20.39
CA ALA A 23 -13.54 41.30 -21.56
C ALA A 23 -12.34 40.66 -22.30
N GLU A 24 -12.31 39.40 -22.75
CA GLU A 24 -13.38 38.49 -23.17
C GLU A 24 -12.85 37.04 -23.39
N SER A 25 -13.76 36.07 -23.36
CA SER A 25 -13.71 34.72 -24.00
C SER A 25 -13.00 33.52 -23.29
N ALA A 26 -13.74 32.42 -23.22
CA ALA A 26 -13.54 31.17 -22.48
C ALA A 26 -12.71 30.09 -23.24
N PRO A 27 -12.78 28.80 -22.85
CA PRO A 27 -12.11 28.12 -21.74
C PRO A 27 -11.06 27.13 -22.27
N LYS A 28 -9.91 26.95 -21.61
CA LYS A 28 -8.99 25.88 -22.03
C LYS A 28 -8.24 25.23 -20.88
N ALA A 29 -8.36 23.92 -20.90
CA ALA A 29 -7.54 22.91 -20.23
C ALA A 29 -7.63 22.89 -18.69
N LEU A 30 -8.46 21.95 -18.21
CA LEU A 30 -8.25 21.27 -16.94
C LEU A 30 -6.85 20.65 -16.95
N GLU A 31 -5.86 21.37 -16.41
CA GLU A 31 -4.65 20.72 -15.95
C GLU A 31 -4.95 20.07 -14.59
N PRO A 32 -4.83 18.74 -14.44
CA PRO A 32 -4.91 18.16 -13.11
C PRO A 32 -3.68 18.63 -12.33
N VAL A 33 -3.94 19.48 -11.34
CA VAL A 33 -3.01 19.88 -10.29
C VAL A 33 -2.44 18.61 -9.67
N VAL A 34 -1.18 18.32 -10.01
CA VAL A 34 -0.38 17.23 -9.44
C VAL A 34 -0.07 17.60 -7.99
N LEU A 35 -0.97 17.21 -7.08
CA LEU A 35 -0.71 17.21 -5.64
C LEU A 35 0.26 16.06 -5.33
N LYS A 36 1.53 16.43 -5.10
CA LYS A 36 2.57 15.55 -4.56
C LYS A 36 2.39 15.39 -3.04
N THR A 37 2.05 14.20 -2.57
CA THR A 37 2.26 13.78 -1.17
C THR A 37 2.46 12.25 -1.09
N ALA A 38 3.58 11.84 -0.47
CA ALA A 38 4.09 10.48 -0.27
C ALA A 38 4.37 9.68 -1.55
N ARG A 39 5.33 8.74 -1.55
CA ARG A 39 5.68 7.92 -2.73
C ARG A 39 4.52 6.99 -3.09
N LYS A 40 3.48 7.53 -3.71
CA LYS A 40 2.39 6.75 -4.30
C LYS A 40 2.97 6.10 -5.55
N GLN A 41 2.97 4.79 -5.57
CA GLN A 41 3.38 4.00 -6.74
C GLN A 41 2.61 4.46 -7.99
N SER A 42 3.21 4.30 -9.18
CA SER A 42 2.56 4.77 -10.41
C SER A 42 1.27 4.01 -10.69
N GLU A 43 0.28 4.70 -11.25
CA GLU A 43 -1.00 4.10 -11.65
C GLU A 43 -0.79 2.91 -12.62
N THR A 44 0.24 3.00 -13.47
CA THR A 44 0.66 1.91 -14.36
C THR A 44 1.11 0.66 -13.60
N ALA A 45 1.83 0.82 -12.48
CA ALA A 45 2.26 -0.31 -11.66
C ALA A 45 1.05 -0.96 -10.95
N ILE A 46 0.11 -0.15 -10.46
CA ILE A 46 -1.14 -0.63 -9.86
C ILE A 46 -1.96 -1.44 -10.87
N SER A 47 -2.11 -0.92 -12.09
CA SER A 47 -2.82 -1.63 -13.17
C SER A 47 -2.15 -2.96 -13.50
N GLN A 48 -0.81 -2.98 -13.64
CA GLN A 48 -0.08 -4.20 -13.94
C GLN A 48 -0.24 -5.26 -12.84
N MET A 49 -0.15 -4.87 -11.56
CA MET A 49 -0.40 -5.79 -10.44
C MET A 49 -1.83 -6.33 -10.47
N THR A 50 -2.79 -5.45 -10.71
CA THR A 50 -4.21 -5.82 -10.79
C THR A 50 -4.43 -6.87 -11.88
N ASP A 51 -3.88 -6.66 -13.07
CA ASP A 51 -3.98 -7.58 -14.20
C ASP A 51 -3.30 -8.93 -13.93
N LYS A 52 -2.12 -8.92 -13.29
CA LYS A 52 -1.40 -10.15 -12.93
C LYS A 52 -2.13 -10.96 -11.87
N VAL A 53 -2.70 -10.31 -10.86
CA VAL A 53 -3.52 -11.01 -9.85
C VAL A 53 -4.77 -11.58 -10.51
N ARG A 54 -5.50 -10.83 -11.34
CA ARG A 54 -6.67 -11.35 -12.07
C ARG A 54 -6.31 -12.51 -13.00
N ALA A 55 -5.18 -12.43 -13.69
CA ALA A 55 -4.71 -13.54 -14.52
C ALA A 55 -4.46 -14.81 -13.70
N LEU A 56 -3.87 -14.68 -12.50
CA LEU A 56 -3.72 -15.78 -11.56
C LEU A 56 -5.08 -16.34 -11.12
N LEU A 57 -6.00 -15.48 -10.65
CA LEU A 57 -7.33 -15.91 -10.20
C LEU A 57 -8.13 -16.62 -11.29
N ASN A 58 -7.89 -16.26 -12.56
CA ASN A 58 -8.57 -16.87 -13.69
C ASN A 58 -7.95 -18.19 -14.18
N SER A 59 -6.74 -18.52 -13.74
CA SER A 59 -6.07 -19.77 -14.12
C SER A 59 -6.77 -21.01 -13.55
N SER A 60 -6.73 -22.11 -14.30
CA SER A 60 -7.28 -23.40 -13.85
C SER A 60 -6.58 -23.90 -12.60
N GLU A 61 -5.24 -23.84 -12.57
CA GLU A 61 -4.42 -24.26 -11.42
C GLU A 61 -4.86 -23.57 -10.12
N PHE A 62 -5.12 -22.26 -10.16
CA PHE A 62 -5.56 -21.52 -8.98
C PHE A 62 -6.99 -21.89 -8.53
N LYS A 63 -7.91 -22.09 -9.49
CA LYS A 63 -9.31 -22.44 -9.23
C LYS A 63 -9.47 -23.87 -8.70
N GLU A 64 -8.64 -24.80 -9.17
CA GLU A 64 -8.68 -26.21 -8.78
C GLU A 64 -7.91 -26.49 -7.47
N GLU A 65 -6.96 -25.63 -7.09
CA GLU A 65 -6.26 -25.75 -5.82
C GLU A 65 -7.26 -25.69 -4.66
N THR A 66 -7.23 -26.69 -3.78
CA THR A 66 -8.16 -26.81 -2.64
C THR A 66 -7.56 -26.25 -1.35
N LYS A 67 -6.24 -26.23 -1.23
CA LYS A 67 -5.50 -25.79 -0.04
C LYS A 67 -5.35 -24.28 -0.03
N ALA A 68 -6.04 -23.63 0.91
CA ALA A 68 -5.95 -22.18 1.12
C ALA A 68 -4.50 -21.67 1.31
N VAL A 69 -3.61 -22.46 1.92
CA VAL A 69 -2.20 -22.07 2.08
C VAL A 69 -1.47 -21.98 0.74
N VAL A 70 -1.81 -22.80 -0.25
CA VAL A 70 -1.16 -22.76 -1.57
C VAL A 70 -1.65 -21.55 -2.35
N ARG A 71 -2.97 -21.30 -2.37
CA ARG A 71 -3.56 -20.07 -2.95
C ARG A 71 -2.96 -18.80 -2.33
N PHE A 72 -2.78 -18.80 -1.01
CA PHE A 72 -2.15 -17.70 -0.27
C PHE A 72 -0.72 -17.42 -0.75
N LEU A 73 0.12 -18.45 -0.84
CA LEU A 73 1.51 -18.30 -1.31
C LEU A 73 1.57 -17.87 -2.79
N ALA A 74 0.65 -18.35 -3.63
CA ALA A 74 0.59 -17.98 -5.04
C ALA A 74 0.30 -16.48 -5.23
N ILE A 75 -0.66 -15.93 -4.49
CA ILE A 75 -0.99 -14.50 -4.56
C ILE A 75 0.19 -13.65 -4.07
N LEU A 76 0.78 -14.00 -2.91
CA LEU A 76 1.95 -13.28 -2.38
C LEU A 76 3.13 -13.28 -3.36
N ARG A 77 3.38 -14.41 -4.03
CA ARG A 77 4.41 -14.52 -5.08
C ARG A 77 4.13 -13.55 -6.24
N VAL A 78 2.89 -13.44 -6.69
CA VAL A 78 2.51 -12.51 -7.77
C VAL A 78 2.69 -11.05 -7.35
N LEU A 79 2.27 -10.69 -6.13
CA LEU A 79 2.44 -9.34 -5.60
C LEU A 79 3.92 -8.95 -5.56
N TYR A 80 4.78 -9.80 -4.97
CA TYR A 80 6.21 -9.55 -4.91
C TYR A 80 6.85 -9.48 -6.30
N ARG A 81 6.57 -10.44 -7.20
CA ARG A 81 7.21 -10.47 -8.53
C ARG A 81 6.83 -9.28 -9.41
N THR A 82 5.67 -8.67 -9.16
CA THR A 82 5.22 -7.53 -9.95
C THR A 82 5.80 -6.22 -9.42
N ASN A 83 5.88 -6.05 -8.09
CA ASN A 83 6.52 -4.88 -7.49
C ASN A 83 7.22 -5.23 -6.16
N PRO A 84 8.51 -5.64 -6.19
CA PRO A 84 9.25 -6.03 -4.99
C PRO A 84 9.41 -4.91 -3.96
N GLU A 85 9.54 -3.66 -4.39
CA GLU A 85 9.71 -2.50 -3.51
C GLU A 85 8.42 -2.21 -2.74
N SER A 86 7.28 -2.12 -3.45
CA SER A 86 5.97 -1.91 -2.84
C SER A 86 5.60 -3.06 -1.90
N PHE A 87 5.90 -4.31 -2.29
CA PHE A 87 5.69 -5.47 -1.43
C PHE A 87 6.54 -5.40 -0.16
N ALA A 88 7.81 -4.97 -0.27
CA ALA A 88 8.67 -4.85 0.89
C ALA A 88 8.11 -3.87 1.92
N GLN A 89 7.70 -2.69 1.46
CA GLN A 89 7.06 -1.68 2.32
C GLN A 89 5.76 -2.20 2.94
N ALA A 90 4.92 -2.90 2.17
CA ALA A 90 3.69 -3.50 2.69
C ALA A 90 3.96 -4.50 3.82
N THR A 91 4.98 -5.35 3.67
CA THR A 91 5.28 -6.39 4.67
C THR A 91 5.86 -5.86 5.99
N GLU A 92 6.47 -4.67 6.01
CA GLU A 92 7.09 -4.10 7.22
C GLU A 92 6.05 -3.76 8.30
N SER A 93 4.85 -3.34 7.89
CA SER A 93 3.78 -2.93 8.82
C SER A 93 2.82 -4.07 9.18
N LEU A 94 2.81 -5.17 8.41
CA LEU A 94 1.90 -6.29 8.58
C LEU A 94 2.41 -7.25 9.65
N GLN A 95 1.90 -7.07 10.87
CA GLN A 95 2.17 -7.93 12.00
C GLN A 95 0.92 -8.15 12.86
N GLY A 96 0.93 -9.24 13.62
CA GLY A 96 -0.04 -9.48 14.67
C GLY A 96 0.37 -8.80 15.98
N ARG A 97 -0.47 -8.90 17.01
CA ARG A 97 -0.19 -8.33 18.33
C ARG A 97 1.16 -8.76 18.92
N THR A 98 1.53 -10.01 18.71
CA THR A 98 2.74 -10.61 19.27
C THR A 98 3.51 -11.45 18.25
N ARG A 99 3.16 -11.36 16.96
CA ARG A 99 3.69 -12.25 15.93
C ARG A 99 4.10 -11.43 14.71
N VAL A 100 5.34 -11.59 14.29
CA VAL A 100 5.81 -11.14 12.99
C VAL A 100 5.20 -12.06 11.92
N TYR A 101 4.62 -11.50 10.86
CA TYR A 101 3.99 -12.29 9.80
C TYR A 101 4.95 -12.63 8.67
N PHE A 102 5.78 -11.66 8.28
CA PHE A 102 6.74 -11.76 7.18
C PHE A 102 8.15 -11.48 7.67
N ALA A 103 9.12 -12.22 7.14
CA ALA A 103 10.54 -11.98 7.40
C ALA A 103 11.39 -12.39 6.19
N ARG A 104 12.69 -12.07 6.22
CA ARG A 104 13.66 -12.50 5.19
C ARG A 104 14.29 -13.86 5.48
N ASP A 105 14.04 -14.41 6.66
CA ASP A 105 14.54 -15.70 7.11
C ASP A 105 13.49 -16.42 7.99
N GLU A 106 13.62 -17.74 8.08
CA GLU A 106 12.72 -18.57 8.88
C GLU A 106 12.86 -18.33 10.40
N GLY A 107 14.10 -18.09 10.86
CA GLY A 107 14.43 -17.96 12.28
C GLY A 107 13.69 -16.80 12.94
N THR A 108 13.61 -15.65 12.28
CA THR A 108 12.85 -14.49 12.74
C THR A 108 11.38 -14.83 13.05
N LEU A 109 10.74 -15.65 12.22
CA LEU A 109 9.34 -16.05 12.42
C LEU A 109 9.16 -17.11 13.51
N LEU A 110 10.18 -17.94 13.75
CA LEU A 110 10.18 -18.92 14.83
C LEU A 110 10.43 -18.25 16.20
N MET A 111 11.28 -17.22 16.26
CA MET A 111 11.50 -16.44 17.49
C MET A 111 10.23 -15.73 17.96
N ALA A 112 9.40 -15.26 17.02
CA ALA A 112 8.09 -14.66 17.34
C ALA A 112 7.02 -15.70 17.77
N GLY A 113 7.29 -17.00 17.60
CA GLY A 113 6.42 -18.07 18.09
C GLY A 113 6.76 -19.45 17.50
N ASN A 114 6.97 -20.44 18.37
CA ASN A 114 7.45 -21.78 17.97
C ASN A 114 6.44 -22.62 17.15
N HIS A 115 5.18 -22.19 17.08
CA HIS A 115 4.11 -22.87 16.35
C HIS A 115 3.60 -22.05 15.16
N THR A 116 4.41 -21.17 14.56
CA THR A 116 4.00 -20.34 13.40
C THR A 116 4.01 -21.08 12.06
N LYS A 117 4.67 -22.24 11.98
CA LYS A 117 4.88 -23.03 10.74
C LYS A 117 5.26 -22.11 9.56
N PRO A 118 6.43 -21.46 9.59
CA PRO A 118 6.89 -20.63 8.49
C PRO A 118 6.94 -21.41 7.17
N LYS A 119 6.66 -20.74 6.06
CA LYS A 119 6.96 -21.23 4.72
C LYS A 119 7.58 -20.12 3.89
N GLN A 120 8.57 -20.47 3.08
CA GLN A 120 9.10 -19.56 2.07
C GLN A 120 8.02 -19.32 0.99
N ILE A 121 7.86 -18.07 0.58
CA ILE A 121 7.05 -17.72 -0.59
C ILE A 121 7.90 -18.06 -1.83
N PRO A 122 7.43 -18.93 -2.75
CA PRO A 122 8.26 -19.43 -3.84
C PRO A 122 8.83 -18.31 -4.72
N ASP A 123 10.10 -18.43 -5.09
CA ASP A 123 10.89 -17.46 -5.88
C ASP A 123 10.98 -16.05 -5.27
N THR A 124 10.92 -15.96 -3.93
CA THR A 124 11.11 -14.70 -3.22
C THR A 124 12.07 -14.88 -2.04
N PRO A 125 12.67 -13.80 -1.52
CA PRO A 125 13.47 -13.83 -0.31
C PRO A 125 12.61 -13.74 0.96
N TYR A 126 11.29 -13.93 0.86
CA TYR A 126 10.37 -13.76 1.98
C TYR A 126 9.86 -15.09 2.51
N TRP A 127 9.74 -15.14 3.82
CA TRP A 127 9.05 -16.17 4.59
C TRP A 127 7.76 -15.59 5.16
N VAL A 128 6.75 -16.43 5.32
CA VAL A 128 5.47 -16.07 5.92
C VAL A 128 4.99 -17.15 6.88
N ILE A 129 4.33 -16.76 7.97
CA ILE A 129 3.70 -17.72 8.89
C ILE A 129 2.48 -18.38 8.22
N THR A 130 2.32 -19.69 8.37
CA THR A 130 1.21 -20.42 7.73
C THR A 130 0.26 -21.13 8.69
N ASN A 131 0.61 -21.22 9.98
CA ASN A 131 -0.30 -21.71 11.01
C ASN A 131 -1.33 -20.65 11.44
N THR A 132 -2.20 -20.30 10.50
CA THR A 132 -3.31 -19.36 10.66
C THR A 132 -4.56 -19.95 10.02
N ASN A 133 -5.76 -19.49 10.37
CA ASN A 133 -6.99 -19.89 9.67
C ASN A 133 -7.13 -19.13 8.33
N SER A 134 -8.12 -19.50 7.50
CA SER A 134 -8.33 -18.88 6.18
C SER A 134 -8.64 -17.38 6.27
N GLY A 135 -9.50 -16.97 7.20
CA GLY A 135 -9.81 -15.55 7.41
C GLY A 135 -8.57 -14.72 7.78
N ARG A 136 -7.64 -15.28 8.56
CA ARG A 136 -6.39 -14.60 8.89
C ARG A 136 -5.42 -14.51 7.71
N LYS A 137 -5.36 -15.52 6.84
CA LYS A 137 -4.62 -15.43 5.56
C LYS A 137 -5.19 -14.33 4.69
N MET A 138 -6.52 -14.24 4.61
CA MET A 138 -7.17 -13.18 3.86
C MET A 138 -6.83 -11.80 4.41
N LEU A 139 -6.88 -11.60 5.73
CA LEU A 139 -6.52 -10.31 6.33
C LEU A 139 -5.05 -9.93 6.08
N MET A 140 -4.15 -10.91 5.99
CA MET A 140 -2.76 -10.65 5.58
C MET A 140 -2.67 -10.21 4.12
N LEU A 141 -3.43 -10.86 3.22
CA LEU A 141 -3.49 -10.48 1.81
C LEU A 141 -4.12 -9.10 1.64
N GLU A 142 -5.25 -8.84 2.28
CA GLU A 142 -5.95 -7.56 2.27
C GLU A 142 -5.05 -6.42 2.70
N GLY A 143 -4.38 -6.55 3.86
CA GLY A 143 -3.44 -5.53 4.33
C GLY A 143 -2.27 -5.31 3.36
N ALA A 144 -1.75 -6.37 2.73
CA ALA A 144 -0.69 -6.24 1.72
C ALA A 144 -1.19 -5.54 0.46
N MET A 145 -2.34 -5.97 -0.07
CA MET A 145 -2.95 -5.41 -1.28
C MET A 145 -3.35 -3.94 -1.09
N GLN A 146 -3.93 -3.58 0.06
CA GLN A 146 -4.27 -2.19 0.41
C GLN A 146 -3.02 -1.32 0.55
N SER A 147 -1.98 -1.81 1.25
CA SER A 147 -0.71 -1.08 1.34
C SER A 147 0.00 -0.94 -0.01
N MET A 148 -0.32 -1.82 -0.96
CA MET A 148 0.13 -1.76 -2.34
C MET A 148 -0.90 -1.07 -3.25
N ASP A 149 -1.86 -0.30 -2.72
CA ASP A 149 -2.86 0.50 -3.46
C ASP A 149 -3.67 -0.30 -4.50
N LEU A 150 -3.83 -1.61 -4.35
CA LEU A 150 -4.69 -2.41 -5.23
C LEU A 150 -6.16 -2.05 -4.99
N PRO A 151 -7.00 -2.09 -6.05
CA PRO A 151 -8.41 -1.69 -5.95
C PRO A 151 -9.21 -2.65 -5.06
N GLU A 152 -10.11 -2.10 -4.23
CA GLU A 152 -10.95 -2.89 -3.31
C GLU A 152 -11.77 -3.96 -4.03
N SER A 153 -12.22 -3.69 -5.26
CA SER A 153 -12.94 -4.68 -6.07
C SER A 153 -12.12 -5.95 -6.34
N LEU A 154 -10.80 -5.81 -6.54
CA LEU A 154 -9.91 -6.98 -6.68
C LEU A 154 -9.71 -7.70 -5.34
N ILE A 155 -9.67 -6.96 -4.24
CA ILE A 155 -9.58 -7.54 -2.89
C ILE A 155 -10.84 -8.34 -2.59
N ASP A 156 -12.02 -7.84 -2.97
CA ASP A 156 -13.30 -8.56 -2.90
C ASP A 156 -13.26 -9.86 -3.70
N GLU A 157 -12.76 -9.82 -4.94
CA GLU A 157 -12.57 -11.01 -5.78
C GLU A 157 -11.69 -12.05 -5.07
N VAL A 158 -10.53 -11.63 -4.52
CA VAL A 158 -9.62 -12.51 -3.76
C VAL A 158 -10.30 -13.09 -2.52
N ARG A 159 -11.09 -12.28 -1.79
CA ARG A 159 -11.75 -12.67 -0.53
C ARG A 159 -12.64 -13.90 -0.71
N THR A 160 -13.28 -14.06 -1.87
CA THR A 160 -14.14 -15.21 -2.18
C THR A 160 -13.42 -16.57 -2.07
N TYR A 161 -12.09 -16.61 -2.25
CA TYR A 161 -11.29 -17.84 -2.18
C TYR A 161 -10.84 -18.23 -0.77
N PHE A 162 -11.15 -17.42 0.25
CA PHE A 162 -10.72 -17.60 1.64
C PHE A 162 -11.86 -17.53 2.66
N VAL A 163 -13.12 -17.44 2.21
CA VAL A 163 -14.29 -17.61 3.08
C VAL A 163 -14.30 -19.05 3.59
N SER A 164 -14.51 -19.22 4.90
CA SER A 164 -14.72 -20.55 5.48
C SER A 164 -16.06 -21.09 4.98
N ASN A 165 -16.05 -22.23 4.27
CA ASN A 165 -17.25 -23.07 4.17
C ASN A 165 -17.51 -23.76 5.51
#